data_AF-U5MS54-F1
#
_entry.id   AF-U5MS54-F1
#
_cell.length_a   1.000
_cell.length_b   1.000
_cell.length_c   1.000
_cell.angle_alpha   90.00
_cell.angle_beta   90.00
_cell.angle_gamma   90.00
#
_symmetry.space_group_name_H-M   'P 1'
#
loop_
_entity.id
_entity.type
_entity.pdbx_description
1 polymer ?
#
loop_
_entity_poly.entity_id
_entity_poly.type
_entity_poly.pdbx_seq_one_letter_code
_entity_poly.pdbx_strand_id
1 'polypeptide(L)'
;MNLKKFIKVLCCFIIFNLLGSTILGAGMPDTVKIITEKGTLNKVQYDGYDIQAERIRIDGSNDIVYCLEINNKYPSGQSFSLNEKPTDKVSNVIAAGYPNRSIAELNLDNENDAYFATQVAIWVAHEGYDINKIKGDNSKIVEAIKSIYNEGINKKYDNKIQTQVYKTNDESIQEVIVISYDDLTAEEKAESEQMEYPPQEG
;
A
#
# COMPACT_ATOMS: atom_id res chain seq x y z
N MET A 1 -24.03 -51.97 22.48
CA MET A 1 -23.82 -50.78 21.61
C MET A 1 -22.73 -51.11 20.60
N ASN A 2 -23.01 -51.01 19.30
CA ASN A 2 -22.18 -51.60 18.24
C ASN A 2 -20.87 -50.79 18.06
N LEU A 3 -19.71 -51.39 18.35
CA LEU A 3 -18.39 -50.73 18.35
C LEU A 3 -18.06 -50.01 17.03
N LYS A 4 -18.59 -50.52 15.90
CA LYS A 4 -18.49 -49.91 14.56
C LYS A 4 -19.24 -48.57 14.42
N LYS A 5 -20.32 -48.37 15.17
CA LYS A 5 -21.06 -47.09 15.21
C LYS A 5 -20.31 -46.03 16.01
N PHE A 6 -19.56 -46.43 17.04
CA PHE A 6 -18.78 -45.53 17.88
C PHE A 6 -17.56 -44.97 17.14
N ILE A 7 -16.87 -45.79 16.35
CA ILE A 7 -15.71 -45.36 15.53
C ILE A 7 -16.13 -44.36 14.44
N LYS A 8 -17.30 -44.54 13.80
CA LYS A 8 -17.82 -43.59 12.81
C LYS A 8 -18.13 -42.22 13.42
N VAL A 9 -18.69 -42.18 14.63
CA VAL A 9 -19.01 -40.93 15.34
C VAL A 9 -17.73 -40.24 15.82
N LEU A 10 -16.74 -40.99 16.29
CA LEU A 10 -15.46 -40.45 16.75
C LEU A 10 -14.63 -39.85 15.59
N CYS A 11 -14.63 -40.48 14.41
CA CYS A 11 -13.98 -39.92 13.22
C CYS A 11 -14.66 -38.62 12.72
N CYS A 12 -15.99 -38.51 12.80
CA CYS A 12 -16.68 -37.26 12.46
C CYS A 12 -16.33 -36.12 13.43
N PHE A 13 -16.13 -36.40 14.72
CA PHE A 13 -15.74 -35.37 15.70
C PHE A 13 -14.30 -34.88 15.53
N ILE A 14 -13.37 -35.72 15.05
CA ILE A 14 -11.98 -35.31 14.79
C ILE A 14 -11.89 -34.50 13.48
N ILE A 15 -12.71 -34.81 12.47
CA ILE A 15 -12.72 -34.07 11.20
C ILE A 15 -13.41 -32.69 11.33
N PHE A 16 -14.36 -32.53 12.26
CA PHE A 16 -15.09 -31.26 12.44
C PHE A 16 -14.32 -30.19 13.23
N ASN A 17 -13.22 -30.54 13.91
CA ASN A 17 -12.39 -29.56 14.63
C ASN A 17 -11.30 -28.92 13.77
N LEU A 18 -11.15 -29.33 12.50
CA LEU A 18 -10.15 -28.75 11.59
C LEU A 18 -10.67 -27.61 10.69
N LEU A 19 -11.96 -27.25 10.77
CA LEU A 19 -12.60 -26.26 9.90
C LEU A 19 -13.20 -25.09 10.69
N GLY A 20 -12.49 -24.63 11.71
CA GLY A 20 -12.94 -23.58 12.61
C GLY A 20 -11.87 -22.58 13.02
N SER A 21 -10.79 -22.41 12.26
CA SER A 21 -10.03 -21.17 12.35
C SER A 21 -10.72 -20.15 11.45
N THR A 22 -11.72 -19.45 11.99
CA THR A 22 -12.08 -18.15 11.45
C THR A 22 -10.80 -17.33 11.58
N ILE A 23 -10.11 -17.11 10.46
CA ILE A 23 -9.08 -16.08 10.39
C ILE A 23 -9.88 -14.80 10.56
N LEU A 24 -10.01 -14.33 11.81
CA LEU A 24 -10.25 -12.93 12.07
C LEU A 24 -9.10 -12.24 11.36
N GLY A 25 -9.40 -11.58 10.23
CA GLY A 25 -8.41 -10.78 9.52
C GLY A 25 -7.74 -9.89 10.55
N ALA A 26 -6.43 -10.08 10.74
CA ALA A 26 -5.69 -9.30 11.71
C ALA A 26 -5.74 -7.85 11.24
N GLY A 27 -6.47 -7.00 11.96
CA GLY A 27 -6.46 -5.57 11.68
C GLY A 27 -5.04 -5.02 11.78
N MET A 28 -4.77 -3.90 11.10
CA MET A 28 -3.49 -3.22 11.19
C MET A 28 -3.08 -2.98 12.66
N PRO A 29 -1.79 -3.19 13.01
CA PRO A 29 -1.32 -3.09 14.39
C PRO A 29 -1.40 -1.66 14.92
N ASP A 30 -1.78 -1.47 16.18
CA ASP A 30 -1.89 -0.13 16.79
C ASP A 30 -0.55 0.62 16.87
N THR A 31 0.58 -0.09 16.87
CA THR A 31 1.92 0.49 16.93
C THR A 31 2.88 -0.29 16.05
N VAL A 32 3.72 0.45 15.31
CA VAL A 32 4.74 -0.08 14.40
C VAL A 32 6.06 0.64 14.61
N LYS A 33 7.16 0.01 14.17
CA LYS A 33 8.48 0.64 14.14
C LYS A 33 8.86 0.87 12.68
N ILE A 34 9.09 2.13 12.31
CA ILE A 34 9.41 2.50 10.93
C ILE A 34 10.90 2.78 10.80
N ILE A 35 11.51 2.21 9.77
CA ILE A 35 12.91 2.45 9.40
C ILE A 35 13.01 2.90 7.95
N THR A 36 14.03 3.71 7.66
CA THR A 36 14.38 4.11 6.30
C THR A 36 15.50 3.24 5.78
N GLU A 37 15.33 2.74 4.56
CA GLU A 37 16.35 2.00 3.83
C GLU A 37 17.40 2.96 3.30
N LYS A 38 18.65 2.50 3.29
CA LYS A 38 19.76 3.36 2.88
C LYS A 38 19.73 3.59 1.37
N GLY A 39 19.49 4.83 0.95
CA GLY A 39 19.78 5.31 -0.39
C GLY A 39 18.59 5.97 -1.07
N THR A 40 18.90 6.98 -1.89
CA THR A 40 17.93 7.66 -2.75
C THR A 40 17.45 6.73 -3.86
N LEU A 41 16.14 6.63 -4.05
CA LEU A 41 15.54 5.82 -5.11
C LEU A 41 15.67 6.49 -6.47
N ASN A 42 15.14 7.71 -6.60
CA ASN A 42 15.17 8.48 -7.84
C ASN A 42 15.05 9.98 -7.56
N LYS A 43 15.04 10.79 -8.62
CA LYS A 43 15.00 12.25 -8.53
C LYS A 43 14.13 12.87 -9.62
N VAL A 44 13.27 13.80 -9.22
CA VAL A 44 12.56 14.74 -10.10
C VAL A 44 12.76 16.17 -9.60
N GLN A 45 12.22 17.15 -10.31
CA GLN A 45 12.27 18.55 -9.95
C GLN A 45 10.88 19.16 -9.84
N TYR A 46 10.71 20.04 -8.87
CA TYR A 46 9.57 20.93 -8.73
C TYR A 46 10.08 22.36 -8.55
N ASP A 47 9.72 23.24 -9.49
CA ASP A 47 10.08 24.66 -9.46
C ASP A 47 11.60 24.93 -9.27
N GLY A 48 12.44 24.05 -9.84
CA GLY A 48 13.90 24.14 -9.75
C GLY A 48 14.53 23.49 -8.52
N TYR A 49 13.72 22.92 -7.62
CA TYR A 49 14.18 22.15 -6.47
C TYR A 49 14.14 20.66 -6.76
N ASP A 50 15.20 19.94 -6.39
CA ASP A 50 15.26 18.49 -6.50
C ASP A 50 14.34 17.85 -5.43
N ILE A 51 13.44 16.99 -5.88
CA ILE A 51 12.63 16.09 -5.05
C ILE A 51 13.22 14.69 -5.15
N GLN A 52 13.52 14.11 -3.99
CA GLN A 52 14.10 12.79 -3.85
C GLN A 52 13.31 12.01 -2.80
N ALA A 53 13.24 10.69 -2.96
CA ALA A 53 12.64 9.82 -1.95
C ALA A 53 13.58 8.71 -1.53
N GLU A 54 13.46 8.32 -0.27
CA GLU A 54 14.03 7.10 0.29
C GLU A 54 12.89 6.11 0.55
N ARG A 55 13.21 4.80 0.50
CA ARG A 55 12.22 3.77 0.81
C ARG A 55 12.10 3.63 2.33
N ILE A 56 10.88 3.62 2.83
CA ILE A 56 10.61 3.34 4.24
C ILE A 56 9.82 2.04 4.39
N ARG A 57 9.97 1.38 5.53
CA ARG A 57 9.24 0.15 5.84
C ARG A 57 8.99 0.00 7.33
N ILE A 58 8.00 -0.83 7.64
CA ILE A 58 7.86 -1.39 8.98
C ILE A 58 8.99 -2.43 9.18
N ASP A 59 9.61 -2.41 10.36
CA ASP A 59 10.68 -3.34 10.70
C ASP A 59 10.16 -4.78 10.76
N GLY A 60 10.52 -5.61 9.78
CA GLY A 60 10.11 -7.02 9.69
C GLY A 60 8.74 -7.27 9.04
N SER A 61 8.15 -6.28 8.37
CA SER A 61 6.91 -6.45 7.58
C SER A 61 7.17 -6.29 6.07
N ASN A 62 6.28 -6.85 5.25
CA ASN A 62 6.20 -6.64 3.82
C ASN A 62 5.21 -5.54 3.42
N ASP A 63 4.50 -4.94 4.39
CA ASP A 63 3.62 -3.80 4.15
C ASP A 63 4.37 -2.66 3.46
N ILE A 64 3.66 -1.95 2.58
CA ILE A 64 4.22 -0.82 1.85
C ILE A 64 3.95 0.44 2.65
N VAL A 65 4.98 1.26 2.83
CA VAL A 65 4.89 2.48 3.63
C VAL A 65 5.30 3.68 2.79
N TYR A 66 4.53 4.76 2.85
CA TYR A 66 4.85 6.03 2.21
C TYR A 66 4.87 7.16 3.21
N CYS A 67 5.68 8.16 2.94
CA CYS A 67 5.72 9.40 3.69
C CYS A 67 4.60 10.36 3.31
N LEU A 68 4.10 11.15 4.26
CA LEU A 68 3.04 12.11 4.01
C LEU A 68 3.56 13.54 3.74
N GLU A 69 4.60 13.98 4.47
CA GLU A 69 5.14 15.34 4.34
C GLU A 69 6.56 15.38 3.74
N ILE A 70 6.80 16.23 2.75
CA ILE A 70 8.11 16.27 2.07
C ILE A 70 9.21 16.98 2.88
N ASN A 71 8.82 17.90 3.78
CA ASN A 71 9.76 18.80 4.47
C ASN A 71 10.19 18.32 5.86
N ASN A 72 9.53 17.29 6.40
CA ASN A 72 9.90 16.71 7.70
C ASN A 72 11.03 15.68 7.52
N LYS A 73 11.59 15.18 8.62
CA LYS A 73 12.66 14.18 8.58
C LYS A 73 12.11 12.78 8.29
N TYR A 74 12.87 11.99 7.55
CA TYR A 74 12.59 10.57 7.40
C TYR A 74 12.65 9.84 8.76
N PRO A 75 11.78 8.83 8.99
CA PRO A 75 11.88 7.95 10.14
C PRO A 75 13.22 7.20 10.18
N SER A 76 13.77 6.97 11.36
CA SER A 76 15.07 6.31 11.55
C SER A 76 15.04 5.26 12.66
N GLY A 77 13.88 4.62 12.88
CA GLY A 77 13.68 3.58 13.89
C GLY A 77 12.75 3.95 15.05
N GLN A 78 12.03 5.08 14.96
CA GLN A 78 11.04 5.50 15.94
C GLN A 78 9.82 4.58 15.93
N SER A 79 9.12 4.54 17.05
CA SER A 79 7.80 3.93 17.16
C SER A 79 6.72 4.92 16.72
N PHE A 80 5.75 4.38 16.00
CA PHE A 80 4.63 5.08 15.41
C PHE A 80 3.35 4.45 15.89
N SER A 81 2.33 5.26 16.15
CA SER A 81 1.01 4.81 16.59
C SER A 81 -0.03 5.10 15.51
N LEU A 82 -1.01 4.22 15.38
CA LEU A 82 -2.15 4.38 14.50
C LEU A 82 -2.84 5.73 14.82
N ASN A 83 -3.01 6.57 13.81
CA ASN A 83 -3.56 7.91 13.97
C ASN A 83 -4.98 7.97 13.39
N GLU A 84 -5.06 7.92 12.06
CA GLU A 84 -6.30 8.13 11.32
C GLU A 84 -6.23 7.48 9.93
N LYS A 85 -7.29 7.61 9.14
CA LYS A 85 -7.28 7.21 7.73
C LYS A 85 -6.70 8.35 6.87
N PRO A 86 -6.04 8.03 5.74
CA PRO A 86 -5.63 9.07 4.81
C PRO A 86 -6.84 9.82 4.27
N THR A 87 -6.67 11.11 3.96
CA THR A 87 -7.74 11.91 3.29
C THR A 87 -8.22 11.23 2.01
N ASP A 88 -9.47 11.46 1.60
CA ASP A 88 -10.01 10.88 0.35
C ASP A 88 -9.11 11.14 -0.86
N LYS A 89 -8.57 12.36 -0.97
CA LYS A 89 -7.68 12.75 -2.07
C LYS A 89 -6.43 11.86 -2.12
N VAL A 90 -5.78 11.66 -0.97
CA VAL A 90 -4.59 10.81 -0.84
C VAL A 90 -4.96 9.34 -1.07
N SER A 91 -6.08 8.87 -0.50
CA SER A 91 -6.58 7.51 -0.70
C SER A 91 -6.82 7.17 -2.17
N ASN A 92 -7.38 8.08 -2.96
CA ASN A 92 -7.59 7.85 -4.39
C ASN A 92 -6.28 7.85 -5.19
N VAL A 93 -5.29 8.65 -4.78
CA VAL A 93 -3.95 8.64 -5.37
C VAL A 93 -3.22 7.33 -5.07
N ILE A 94 -3.38 6.78 -3.87
CA ILE A 94 -2.86 5.45 -3.52
C ILE A 94 -3.52 4.36 -4.37
N ALA A 95 -4.84 4.44 -4.58
CA ALA A 95 -5.57 3.50 -5.45
C ALA A 95 -5.08 3.52 -6.90
N ALA A 96 -4.65 4.69 -7.39
CA ALA A 96 -4.09 4.86 -8.72
C ALA A 96 -2.57 4.57 -8.81
N GLY A 97 -1.90 4.31 -7.69
CA GLY A 97 -0.46 4.13 -7.60
C GLY A 97 -0.05 2.71 -7.19
N TYR A 98 1.25 2.54 -6.95
CA TYR A 98 1.81 1.30 -6.45
C TYR A 98 1.52 1.15 -4.94
N PRO A 99 1.10 -0.02 -4.43
CA PRO A 99 0.99 -1.31 -5.12
C PRO A 99 -0.39 -1.66 -5.69
N ASN A 100 -1.40 -0.80 -5.53
CA ASN A 100 -2.74 -1.04 -6.11
C ASN A 100 -2.69 -1.23 -7.64
N ARG A 101 -1.73 -0.59 -8.29
CA ARG A 101 -1.38 -0.76 -9.70
C ARG A 101 0.00 -1.39 -9.79
N SER A 102 0.10 -2.43 -10.62
CA SER A 102 1.35 -3.12 -10.88
C SER A 102 2.36 -2.22 -11.63
N ILE A 103 3.64 -2.60 -11.56
CA ILE A 103 4.73 -1.92 -12.29
C ILE A 103 4.41 -1.80 -13.78
N ALA A 104 3.83 -2.85 -14.38
CA ALA A 104 3.45 -2.88 -15.79
C ALA A 104 2.29 -1.94 -16.11
N GLU A 105 1.25 -1.88 -15.25
CA GLU A 105 0.12 -0.96 -15.42
C GLU A 105 0.53 0.51 -15.30
N LEU A 106 1.58 0.78 -14.51
CA LEU A 106 2.18 2.12 -14.39
C LEU A 106 3.17 2.43 -15.52
N ASN A 107 3.43 1.50 -16.44
CA ASN A 107 4.41 1.62 -17.53
C ASN A 107 5.83 1.95 -17.02
N LEU A 108 6.23 1.32 -15.92
CA LEU A 108 7.54 1.47 -15.29
C LEU A 108 8.35 0.19 -15.39
N ASP A 109 9.66 0.30 -15.15
CA ASP A 109 10.60 -0.79 -15.40
C ASP A 109 10.89 -1.62 -14.14
N ASN A 110 10.66 -1.06 -12.95
CA ASN A 110 10.97 -1.72 -11.68
C ASN A 110 10.16 -1.15 -10.51
N GLU A 111 10.22 -1.85 -9.38
CA GLU A 111 9.48 -1.51 -8.16
C GLU A 111 9.93 -0.18 -7.54
N ASN A 112 11.22 0.15 -7.57
CA ASN A 112 11.73 1.39 -6.99
C ASN A 112 11.19 2.62 -7.72
N ASP A 113 11.08 2.56 -9.05
CA ASP A 113 10.48 3.63 -9.84
C ASP A 113 8.97 3.75 -9.58
N ALA A 114 8.27 2.63 -9.41
CA ALA A 114 6.83 2.60 -9.10
C ALA A 114 6.53 3.17 -7.70
N TYR A 115 7.31 2.75 -6.70
CA TYR A 115 7.28 3.32 -5.36
C TYR A 115 7.58 4.82 -5.41
N PHE A 116 8.66 5.23 -6.07
CA PHE A 116 9.06 6.63 -6.15
C PHE A 116 7.99 7.50 -6.82
N ALA A 117 7.44 7.05 -7.95
CA ALA A 117 6.39 7.78 -8.64
C ALA A 117 5.14 7.98 -7.77
N THR A 118 4.76 6.95 -7.02
CA THR A 118 3.63 7.00 -6.09
C THR A 118 3.90 7.92 -4.91
N GLN A 119 5.09 7.85 -4.31
CA GLN A 119 5.51 8.72 -3.21
C GLN A 119 5.43 10.20 -3.60
N VAL A 120 5.91 10.56 -4.81
CA VAL A 120 5.84 11.95 -5.28
C VAL A 120 4.39 12.36 -5.55
N ALA A 121 3.57 11.49 -6.14
CA ALA A 121 2.15 11.79 -6.35
C ALA A 121 1.39 12.00 -5.03
N ILE A 122 1.71 11.24 -3.98
CA ILE A 122 1.19 11.44 -2.62
C ILE A 122 1.57 12.82 -2.10
N TRP A 123 2.84 13.22 -2.18
CA TRP A 123 3.27 14.56 -1.74
C TRP A 123 2.57 15.67 -2.52
N VAL A 124 2.43 15.53 -3.85
CA VAL A 124 1.69 16.52 -4.66
C VAL A 124 0.24 16.63 -4.21
N ALA A 125 -0.41 15.50 -3.91
CA ALA A 125 -1.78 15.48 -3.43
C ALA A 125 -1.94 16.06 -2.03
N HIS A 126 -1.04 15.72 -1.11
CA HIS A 126 -1.09 16.13 0.29
C HIS A 126 -0.71 17.60 0.48
N GLU A 127 0.42 18.03 -0.10
CA GLU A 127 0.97 19.39 0.04
C GLU A 127 0.28 20.41 -0.90
N GLY A 128 -0.47 19.94 -1.89
CA GLY A 128 -1.17 20.80 -2.85
C GLY A 128 -0.25 21.40 -3.92
N TYR A 129 0.83 20.73 -4.28
CA TYR A 129 1.72 21.15 -5.36
C TYR A 129 1.04 21.09 -6.73
N ASP A 130 1.53 21.91 -7.67
CA ASP A 130 1.07 21.86 -9.06
C ASP A 130 1.75 20.71 -9.81
N ILE A 131 0.98 19.66 -10.10
CA ILE A 131 1.45 18.47 -10.82
C ILE A 131 2.14 18.81 -12.17
N ASN A 132 1.77 19.92 -12.81
CA ASN A 132 2.35 20.31 -14.10
C ASN A 132 3.77 20.86 -13.97
N LYS A 133 4.17 21.27 -12.76
CA LYS A 133 5.54 21.73 -12.47
C LYS A 133 6.54 20.60 -12.22
N ILE A 134 6.07 19.35 -12.11
CA ILE A 134 6.96 18.18 -12.01
C ILE A 134 7.68 17.95 -13.34
N LYS A 135 9.01 17.90 -13.27
CA LYS A 135 9.94 17.67 -14.38
C LYS A 135 11.02 16.67 -13.97
N GLY A 136 11.67 16.04 -14.93
CA GLY A 136 12.78 15.12 -14.66
C GLY A 136 13.32 14.53 -15.95
N ASP A 137 14.51 13.93 -15.87
CA ASP A 137 15.21 13.39 -17.03
C ASP A 137 14.59 12.08 -17.53
N ASN A 138 14.03 11.28 -16.60
CA ASN A 138 13.32 10.05 -16.95
C ASN A 138 11.83 10.36 -17.21
N SER A 139 11.46 10.43 -18.49
CA SER A 139 10.08 10.75 -18.90
C SER A 139 9.05 9.74 -18.40
N LYS A 140 9.37 8.45 -18.34
CA LYS A 140 8.44 7.42 -17.85
C LYS A 140 8.02 7.68 -16.40
N ILE A 141 8.98 8.06 -15.55
CA ILE A 141 8.70 8.37 -14.14
C ILE A 141 7.86 9.64 -14.02
N VAL A 142 8.19 10.69 -14.77
CA VAL A 142 7.42 11.93 -14.77
C VAL A 142 5.99 11.69 -15.27
N GLU A 143 5.82 10.90 -16.32
CA GLU A 143 4.51 10.52 -16.85
C GLU A 143 3.72 9.68 -15.85
N ALA A 144 4.36 8.72 -15.17
CA ALA A 144 3.73 7.92 -14.13
C ALA A 144 3.25 8.78 -12.95
N ILE A 145 4.10 9.69 -12.43
CA ILE A 145 3.71 10.63 -11.35
C ILE A 145 2.45 11.42 -11.75
N LYS A 146 2.43 11.96 -12.98
CA LYS A 146 1.30 12.73 -13.51
C LYS A 146 0.06 11.86 -13.70
N SER A 147 0.22 10.64 -14.19
CA SER A 147 -0.88 9.69 -14.38
C SER A 147 -1.50 9.32 -13.05
N ILE A 148 -0.70 8.85 -12.09
CA ILE A 148 -1.13 8.45 -10.74
C ILE A 148 -1.91 9.59 -10.08
N TYR A 149 -1.36 10.81 -10.08
CA TYR A 149 -2.06 11.97 -9.53
C TYR A 149 -3.39 12.23 -10.23
N ASN A 150 -3.39 12.39 -11.56
CA ASN A 150 -4.60 12.76 -12.30
C ASN A 150 -5.68 11.68 -12.24
N GLU A 151 -5.32 10.40 -12.34
CA GLU A 151 -6.24 9.28 -12.20
C GLU A 151 -6.81 9.19 -10.78
N GLY A 152 -6.00 9.47 -9.76
CA GLY A 152 -6.45 9.58 -8.36
C GLY A 152 -7.42 10.74 -8.14
N ILE A 153 -7.13 11.95 -8.65
CA ILE A 153 -8.06 13.09 -8.57
C ILE A 153 -9.40 12.79 -9.26
N ASN A 154 -9.34 12.06 -10.38
CA ASN A 154 -10.52 11.65 -11.14
C ASN A 154 -11.22 10.40 -10.57
N LYS A 155 -10.73 9.83 -9.46
CA LYS A 155 -11.29 8.65 -8.79
C LYS A 155 -11.48 7.47 -9.76
N LYS A 156 -10.49 7.23 -10.61
CA LYS A 156 -10.56 6.20 -11.65
C LYS A 156 -10.68 4.78 -11.09
N TYR A 157 -10.13 4.55 -9.90
CA TYR A 157 -10.13 3.25 -9.23
C TYR A 157 -10.66 3.39 -7.81
N ASP A 158 -11.29 2.32 -7.32
CA ASP A 158 -11.65 2.19 -5.91
C ASP A 158 -10.45 1.68 -5.11
N ASN A 159 -10.20 2.26 -3.94
CA ASN A 159 -9.20 1.73 -3.02
C ASN A 159 -9.77 0.49 -2.31
N LYS A 160 -9.26 -0.69 -2.65
CA LYS A 160 -9.70 -1.95 -2.06
C LYS A 160 -8.81 -2.44 -0.91
N ILE A 161 -7.62 -1.85 -0.77
CA ILE A 161 -6.64 -2.26 0.24
C ILE A 161 -6.73 -1.38 1.48
N GLN A 162 -6.63 -1.98 2.67
CA GLN A 162 -6.60 -1.22 3.90
C GLN A 162 -5.39 -0.27 3.91
N THR A 163 -5.66 1.00 4.22
CA THR A 163 -4.65 2.04 4.34
C THR A 163 -4.89 2.84 5.61
N GLN A 164 -3.82 3.12 6.35
CA GLN A 164 -3.88 3.88 7.61
C GLN A 164 -2.69 4.82 7.73
N VAL A 165 -2.91 5.95 8.38
CA VAL A 165 -1.88 6.91 8.75
C VAL A 165 -1.39 6.61 10.17
N TYR A 166 -0.08 6.64 10.32
CA TYR A 166 0.61 6.50 11.58
C TYR A 166 1.47 7.73 11.85
N LYS A 167 1.55 8.12 13.12
CA LYS A 167 2.39 9.24 13.56
C LYS A 167 3.29 8.85 14.72
N THR A 168 4.36 9.60 14.91
CA THR A 168 5.21 9.51 16.10
C THR A 168 5.03 10.77 16.97
N ASN A 169 5.53 10.73 18.21
CA ASN A 169 5.44 11.87 19.11
C ASN A 169 6.44 13.00 18.76
N ASP A 170 7.41 12.74 17.89
CA ASP A 170 8.34 13.73 17.35
C ASP A 170 7.74 14.35 16.08
N GLU A 171 7.11 15.52 16.23
CA GLU A 171 6.47 16.27 15.14
C GLU A 171 7.46 16.74 14.05
N SER A 172 8.77 16.59 14.24
CA SER A 172 9.76 16.86 13.19
C SER A 172 9.98 15.69 12.22
N ILE A 173 9.35 14.54 12.49
CA ILE A 173 9.41 13.34 11.67
C ILE A 173 8.10 13.19 10.90
N GLN A 174 8.21 12.77 9.64
CA GLN A 174 7.09 12.56 8.74
C GLN A 174 6.07 11.56 9.32
N GLU A 175 4.78 11.88 9.25
CA GLU A 175 3.73 10.89 9.32
C GLU A 175 3.83 9.92 8.13
N VAL A 176 3.35 8.70 8.32
CA VAL A 176 3.47 7.66 7.31
C VAL A 176 2.13 7.02 7.02
N ILE A 177 1.91 6.68 5.76
CA ILE A 177 0.82 5.83 5.32
C ILE A 177 1.34 4.40 5.26
N VAL A 178 0.60 3.46 5.86
CA VAL A 178 0.84 2.02 5.74
C VAL A 178 -0.26 1.43 4.86
N ILE A 179 0.14 0.60 3.90
CA ILE A 179 -0.72 -0.17 2.99
C ILE A 179 -0.53 -1.66 3.32
N SER A 180 -1.62 -2.35 3.66
CA SER A 180 -1.54 -3.76 4.06
C SER A 180 -1.16 -4.66 2.89
N TYR A 181 -0.09 -5.45 3.05
CA TYR A 181 0.34 -6.42 2.03
C TYR A 181 -0.59 -7.63 1.94
N ASP A 182 -1.09 -8.12 3.07
CA ASP A 182 -1.98 -9.29 3.09
C ASP A 182 -3.26 -9.02 2.30
N ASP A 183 -3.82 -7.82 2.41
CA ASP A 183 -4.99 -7.39 1.64
C ASP A 183 -4.71 -7.32 0.13
N LEU A 184 -3.50 -6.90 -0.28
CA LEU A 184 -3.10 -6.92 -1.70
C LEU A 184 -3.14 -8.34 -2.24
N THR A 185 -2.53 -9.29 -1.53
CA THR A 185 -2.46 -10.69 -1.99
C THR A 185 -3.83 -11.36 -2.00
N ALA A 186 -4.73 -10.98 -1.10
CA ALA A 186 -6.10 -11.48 -1.07
C ALA A 186 -6.91 -11.00 -2.28
N GLU A 187 -6.76 -9.73 -2.66
CA GLU A 187 -7.45 -9.16 -3.83
C GLU A 187 -6.93 -9.77 -5.13
N GLU A 188 -5.62 -9.88 -5.32
CA GLU A 188 -5.02 -10.54 -6.50
C GLU A 188 -5.54 -11.97 -6.66
N LYS A 189 -5.65 -12.70 -5.55
CA LYS A 189 -6.19 -14.07 -5.54
C LYS A 189 -7.67 -14.08 -5.94
N ALA A 190 -8.49 -13.20 -5.38
CA ALA A 190 -9.91 -13.12 -5.71
C ALA A 190 -10.16 -12.79 -7.19
N GLU A 191 -9.38 -11.87 -7.77
CA GLU A 191 -9.45 -11.54 -9.20
C GLU A 191 -9.04 -12.73 -10.09
N SER A 192 -8.02 -13.49 -9.69
CA SER A 192 -7.59 -14.70 -10.42
C SER A 192 -8.64 -15.81 -10.43
N GLU A 193 -9.31 -16.04 -9.29
CA GLU A 193 -10.36 -17.05 -9.17
C GLU A 193 -11.62 -16.67 -9.99
N GLN A 194 -11.94 -15.38 -10.08
CA GLN A 194 -13.04 -14.89 -10.93
C GLN A 194 -12.75 -15.04 -12.43
N MET A 195 -11.49 -14.88 -12.86
CA MET A 195 -11.10 -15.09 -14.26
C MET A 195 -11.11 -16.57 -14.67
N GLU A 196 -10.86 -17.49 -13.73
CA GLU A 196 -10.92 -18.94 -13.98
C GLU A 196 -12.36 -19.46 -14.15
N TYR A 197 -13.35 -18.75 -13.59
CA TYR A 197 -14.77 -19.10 -13.73
C TYR A 197 -15.54 -17.98 -14.45
N PRO A 198 -15.57 -17.96 -15.80
CA PRO A 198 -16.27 -16.92 -16.55
C PRO A 198 -17.75 -16.88 -16.15
N PRO A 199 -18.38 -15.69 -16.18
CA PRO A 199 -19.76 -15.53 -15.76
C PRO A 199 -20.65 -16.53 -16.48
N GLN A 200 -21.39 -17.34 -15.71
CA GLN A 200 -22.38 -18.23 -16.29
C GLN A 200 -23.48 -17.35 -16.89
N GLU A 201 -23.49 -17.24 -18.21
CA GLU A 201 -24.59 -16.62 -18.94
C GLU A 201 -25.88 -17.34 -18.54
N GLY A 202 -26.78 -16.61 -17.88
CA GLY A 202 -28.14 -17.03 -17.56
C GLY A 202 -29.10 -16.80 -18.72
#